data_AF-A0A7M1R3C8-F1
#
_entry.id   AF-A0A7M1R3C8-F1
#
_cell.length_a   1.000
_cell.length_b   1.000
_cell.length_c   1.000
_cell.angle_alpha   90.00
_cell.angle_beta   90.00
_cell.angle_gamma   90.00
#
_symmetry.space_group_name_H-M   'P 1'
#
loop_
_entity.id
_entity.type
_entity.pdbx_description
1 polymer ?
#
loop_
_entity_poly.entity_id
_entity_poly.type
_entity_poly.pdbx_seq_one_letter_code
_entity_poly.pdbx_strand_id
1 'polypeptide(L)'
;MAKVSRTAPILSVTVAAELAGMHAQTVRQYDRMGLVVAQRTRGGGRRYSLNDVDKLAEIQRLSQEEGVSLAGIAKIFDLQDRLEKSERARTRLERENAKLRGAVDFLHEELTHYDRRINRVFAAGPSGDVLMADRFEDLRLALREQVARERGSAGHDVVVWRPRYLVPQNLF
;
A
#
# COMPACT_ATOMS: atom_id res chain seq x y z
N MET A 1 -22.07 19.37 -22.60
CA MET A 1 -22.78 18.06 -22.60
C MET A 1 -22.21 17.22 -21.47
N ALA A 2 -23.03 16.69 -20.57
CA ALA A 2 -22.56 15.84 -19.49
C ALA A 2 -21.99 14.53 -20.06
N LYS A 3 -20.76 14.16 -19.67
CA LYS A 3 -20.11 12.93 -20.11
C LYS A 3 -20.87 11.74 -19.52
N VAL A 4 -21.67 11.06 -20.33
CA VAL A 4 -22.38 9.84 -19.90
C VAL A 4 -21.34 8.82 -19.44
N SER A 5 -21.43 8.39 -18.18
CA SER A 5 -20.59 7.32 -17.66
C SER A 5 -20.89 6.03 -18.41
N ARG A 6 -19.86 5.28 -18.83
CA ARG A 6 -20.05 4.00 -19.55
C ARG A 6 -20.75 2.93 -18.72
N THR A 7 -20.80 3.11 -17.40
CA THR A 7 -21.52 2.26 -16.45
C THR A 7 -22.98 2.69 -16.20
N ALA A 8 -23.41 3.85 -16.70
CA ALA A 8 -24.77 4.33 -16.50
C ALA A 8 -25.75 3.52 -17.37
N PRO A 9 -26.75 2.84 -16.78
CA PRO A 9 -27.68 2.02 -17.54
C PRO A 9 -28.82 2.87 -18.08
N ILE A 10 -28.60 3.41 -19.27
CA ILE A 10 -29.54 4.31 -19.96
C ILE A 10 -30.11 3.70 -21.25
N LEU A 11 -29.43 2.70 -21.82
CA LEU A 11 -29.78 2.11 -23.11
C LEU A 11 -30.95 1.14 -22.94
N SER A 12 -31.95 1.23 -23.82
CA SER A 12 -33.00 0.22 -23.87
C SER A 12 -32.45 -1.08 -24.44
N VAL A 13 -33.17 -2.19 -24.23
CA VAL A 13 -32.81 -3.49 -24.82
C VAL A 13 -32.65 -3.46 -26.34
N THR A 14 -33.46 -2.68 -27.05
CA THR A 14 -33.39 -2.55 -28.50
C THR A 14 -32.11 -1.85 -28.94
N VAL A 15 -31.80 -0.72 -28.29
CA VAL A 15 -30.56 0.05 -28.59
C VAL A 15 -29.32 -0.76 -28.22
N ALA A 16 -29.34 -1.45 -27.06
CA ALA A 16 -28.23 -2.30 -26.66
C ALA A 16 -28.00 -3.46 -27.64
N ALA A 17 -29.07 -4.06 -28.16
CA ALA A 17 -28.99 -5.14 -29.14
C ALA A 17 -28.41 -4.67 -30.48
N GLU A 18 -28.85 -3.51 -30.97
CA GLU A 18 -28.33 -2.88 -32.19
C GLU A 18 -26.84 -2.57 -32.08
N LEU A 19 -26.43 -1.94 -30.96
CA LEU A 19 -25.03 -1.62 -30.73
C LEU A 19 -24.15 -2.86 -30.55
N ALA A 20 -24.70 -3.94 -30.00
CA ALA A 20 -23.98 -5.20 -29.81
C ALA A 20 -24.04 -6.11 -31.06
N GLY A 21 -24.72 -5.72 -32.14
CA GLY A 21 -24.81 -6.52 -33.36
C GLY A 21 -25.64 -7.81 -33.23
N MET A 22 -26.66 -7.81 -32.35
CA MET A 22 -27.49 -8.99 -32.08
C MET A 22 -28.98 -8.68 -31.98
N HIS A 23 -29.80 -9.72 -31.90
CA HIS A 23 -31.25 -9.58 -31.75
C HIS A 23 -31.64 -9.29 -30.29
N ALA A 24 -32.64 -8.43 -30.06
CA ALA A 24 -33.10 -8.06 -28.72
C ALA A 24 -33.58 -9.25 -27.88
N GLN A 25 -34.06 -10.34 -28.52
CA GLN A 25 -34.42 -11.57 -27.82
C GLN A 25 -33.19 -12.29 -27.24
N THR A 26 -32.07 -12.28 -27.96
CA THR A 26 -30.79 -12.87 -27.52
C THR A 26 -30.24 -12.10 -26.32
N VAL A 27 -30.28 -10.76 -26.35
CA VAL A 27 -29.91 -9.93 -25.20
C VAL A 27 -30.75 -10.29 -23.96
N ARG A 28 -32.07 -10.47 -24.13
CA ARG A 28 -32.96 -10.89 -23.03
C ARG A 28 -32.64 -12.30 -22.53
N GLN A 29 -32.18 -13.19 -23.40
CA GLN A 29 -31.78 -14.54 -23.01
C GLN A 29 -30.50 -14.50 -22.17
N TYR A 30 -29.50 -13.73 -22.59
CA TYR A 30 -28.26 -13.55 -21.83
C TYR A 30 -28.51 -12.87 -20.47
N ASP A 31 -29.45 -11.92 -20.41
CA ASP A 31 -29.91 -11.33 -19.15
C ASP A 31 -30.56 -12.34 -18.21
N ARG A 32 -31.45 -13.21 -18.72
CA ARG A 32 -32.04 -14.29 -17.89
C ARG A 32 -31.00 -15.29 -17.38
N MET A 33 -29.95 -15.55 -18.16
CA MET A 33 -28.85 -16.43 -17.79
C MET A 33 -27.86 -15.77 -16.83
N GLY A 34 -28.01 -14.47 -16.55
CA GLY A 34 -27.11 -13.72 -15.68
C GLY A 34 -25.76 -13.36 -16.31
N LEU A 35 -25.59 -13.57 -17.63
CA LEU A 35 -24.36 -13.19 -18.34
C LEU A 35 -24.17 -11.66 -18.37
N VAL A 36 -25.28 -10.94 -18.56
CA VAL A 36 -25.35 -9.47 -18.55
C VAL A 36 -26.62 -9.05 -17.84
N VAL A 37 -26.52 -8.50 -16.65
CA VAL A 37 -27.71 -8.20 -15.82
C VAL A 37 -28.19 -6.78 -16.08
N ALA A 38 -29.40 -6.64 -16.61
CA ALA A 38 -30.00 -5.34 -16.84
C ALA A 38 -30.43 -4.66 -15.53
N GLN A 39 -30.21 -3.34 -15.42
CA GLN A 39 -30.90 -2.57 -14.40
C GLN A 39 -32.36 -2.38 -14.80
N ARG A 40 -33.29 -2.60 -13.87
CA ARG A 40 -34.72 -2.40 -14.12
C ARG A 40 -35.15 -0.98 -13.77
N THR A 41 -35.96 -0.39 -14.63
CA THR A 41 -36.68 0.86 -14.35
C THR A 41 -37.88 0.61 -13.46
N ARG A 42 -38.46 1.70 -12.91
CA ARG A 42 -39.70 1.64 -12.12
C ARG A 42 -40.87 0.98 -12.86
N GLY A 43 -40.91 1.09 -14.18
CA GLY A 43 -41.90 0.41 -15.05
C GLY A 43 -41.50 -1.00 -15.50
N GLY A 44 -40.45 -1.60 -14.92
CA GLY A 44 -39.99 -2.95 -15.24
C GLY A 44 -39.17 -3.09 -16.53
N GLY A 45 -38.96 -2.00 -17.28
CA GLY A 45 -38.14 -1.99 -18.49
C GLY A 45 -36.65 -2.19 -18.17
N ARG A 46 -35.96 -2.98 -19.01
CA ARG A 46 -34.53 -3.27 -18.92
C ARG A 46 -33.69 -2.11 -19.44
N ARG A 47 -32.66 -1.75 -18.69
CA ARG A 47 -31.66 -0.76 -19.06
C ARG A 47 -30.26 -1.35 -18.97
N TYR A 48 -29.48 -1.05 -19.99
CA TYR A 48 -28.11 -1.50 -20.15
C TYR A 48 -27.19 -0.29 -20.22
N SER A 49 -25.98 -0.47 -19.73
CA SER A 49 -24.89 0.48 -19.83
C SER A 49 -24.07 0.22 -21.12
N LEU A 50 -23.14 1.12 -21.44
CA LEU A 50 -22.23 0.88 -22.57
C LEU A 50 -21.28 -0.29 -22.28
N ASN A 51 -20.87 -0.48 -21.03
CA ASN A 51 -20.07 -1.65 -20.65
C ASN A 51 -20.85 -2.97 -20.83
N ASP A 52 -22.16 -2.95 -20.59
CA ASP A 52 -23.00 -4.13 -20.85
C ASP A 52 -23.06 -4.46 -22.35
N VAL A 53 -23.08 -3.43 -23.21
CA VAL A 53 -23.01 -3.60 -24.66
C VAL A 53 -21.68 -4.21 -25.09
N ASP A 54 -20.56 -3.70 -24.56
CA ASP A 54 -19.24 -4.27 -24.84
C ASP A 54 -19.18 -5.76 -24.41
N LYS A 55 -19.75 -6.08 -23.25
CA LYS A 55 -19.84 -7.46 -22.74
C LYS A 55 -20.71 -8.34 -23.62
N LEU A 56 -21.84 -7.84 -24.11
CA LEU A 56 -22.71 -8.56 -25.05
C LEU A 56 -21.97 -8.88 -26.36
N ALA A 57 -21.26 -7.91 -26.93
CA ALA A 57 -20.47 -8.09 -28.14
C ALA A 57 -19.37 -9.15 -27.95
N GLU A 58 -18.69 -9.13 -26.79
CA GLU A 58 -17.66 -10.11 -26.48
C GLU A 58 -18.23 -11.53 -26.27
N ILE A 59 -19.38 -11.67 -25.60
CA ILE A 59 -20.08 -12.95 -25.49
C ILE A 59 -20.43 -13.50 -26.87
N GLN A 60 -20.88 -12.64 -27.80
CA GLN A 60 -21.19 -13.05 -29.16
C GLN A 60 -19.94 -13.53 -29.90
N ARG A 61 -18.84 -12.78 -29.82
CA ARG A 61 -17.56 -13.13 -30.44
C ARG A 61 -17.05 -14.48 -29.95
N LEU A 62 -16.97 -14.69 -28.63
CA LEU A 62 -16.53 -15.95 -28.02
C LEU A 62 -17.43 -17.13 -28.39
N SER A 63 -18.75 -16.90 -28.49
CA SER A 63 -19.69 -17.95 -28.83
C SER A 63 -19.67 -18.32 -30.31
N GLN A 64 -19.52 -17.35 -31.22
CA GLN A 64 -19.63 -17.55 -32.67
C GLN A 64 -18.29 -17.90 -33.32
N GLU A 65 -17.20 -17.24 -32.92
CA GLU A 65 -15.88 -17.41 -33.55
C GLU A 65 -15.08 -18.53 -32.88
N GLU A 66 -15.13 -18.61 -31.54
CA GLU A 66 -14.32 -19.54 -30.76
C GLU A 66 -15.10 -20.80 -30.33
N GLY A 67 -16.42 -20.85 -30.59
CA GLY A 67 -17.27 -21.99 -30.26
C GLY A 67 -17.43 -22.25 -28.76
N VAL A 68 -17.16 -21.25 -27.92
CA VAL A 68 -17.21 -21.40 -26.46
C VAL A 68 -18.66 -21.47 -25.99
N SER A 69 -18.97 -22.46 -25.15
CA SER A 69 -20.31 -22.57 -24.57
C SER A 69 -20.62 -21.38 -23.66
N LEU A 70 -21.88 -20.97 -23.58
CA LEU A 70 -22.32 -19.87 -22.71
C LEU A 70 -21.97 -20.10 -21.24
N ALA A 71 -21.96 -21.36 -20.77
CA ALA A 71 -21.52 -21.72 -19.43
C ALA A 71 -20.01 -21.50 -19.24
N GLY A 72 -19.20 -21.81 -20.26
CA GLY A 72 -17.78 -21.51 -20.30
C GLY A 72 -17.52 -19.99 -20.27
N ILE A 73 -18.25 -19.23 -21.09
CA ILE A 73 -18.16 -17.75 -21.11
C ILE A 73 -18.52 -17.17 -19.74
N ALA A 74 -19.62 -17.63 -19.13
CA ALA A 74 -20.00 -17.22 -17.77
C ALA A 74 -18.85 -17.45 -16.77
N LYS A 75 -18.19 -18.60 -16.87
CA LYS A 75 -17.09 -18.95 -15.96
C LYS A 75 -15.84 -18.09 -16.19
N ILE A 76 -15.52 -17.78 -17.45
CA ILE A 76 -14.41 -16.89 -17.79
C ILE A 76 -14.63 -15.51 -17.17
N PHE A 77 -15.81 -14.92 -17.35
CA PHE A 77 -16.11 -13.60 -16.76
C PHE A 77 -16.10 -13.62 -15.24
N ASP A 78 -16.64 -14.66 -14.58
CA ASP A 78 -16.54 -14.82 -13.12
C ASP A 78 -15.07 -14.86 -12.65
N LEU A 79 -14.22 -15.60 -13.36
CA LEU A 79 -12.80 -15.68 -13.04
C LEU A 79 -12.07 -14.35 -13.26
N GLN A 80 -12.37 -13.64 -14.35
CA GLN A 80 -11.82 -12.31 -14.64
C GLN A 80 -12.22 -11.29 -13.57
N ASP A 81 -13.50 -11.25 -13.16
CA ASP A 81 -13.99 -10.36 -12.11
C ASP A 81 -13.30 -10.66 -10.76
N ARG A 82 -13.09 -11.94 -10.45
CA ARG A 82 -12.37 -12.36 -9.23
C ARG A 82 -10.89 -11.99 -9.28
N LEU A 83 -10.25 -12.16 -10.43
CA LEU A 83 -8.85 -11.77 -10.64
C LEU A 83 -8.69 -10.26 -10.45
N GLU A 84 -9.53 -9.46 -11.09
CA GLU A 84 -9.48 -8.00 -10.99
C GLU A 84 -9.70 -7.52 -9.55
N LYS A 85 -10.68 -8.12 -8.83
CA LYS A 85 -10.90 -7.84 -7.40
C LYS A 85 -9.68 -8.18 -6.56
N SER A 86 -9.07 -9.33 -6.82
CA SER A 86 -7.86 -9.79 -6.12
C SER A 86 -6.69 -8.83 -6.35
N GLU A 87 -6.47 -8.41 -7.60
CA GLU A 87 -5.40 -7.47 -7.96
C GLU A 87 -5.60 -6.09 -7.33
N ARG A 88 -6.84 -5.59 -7.30
CA ARG A 88 -7.17 -4.34 -6.60
C ARG A 88 -6.91 -4.46 -5.09
N ALA A 89 -7.29 -5.57 -4.47
CA ALA A 89 -7.03 -5.83 -3.05
C ALA A 89 -5.53 -5.93 -2.74
N ARG A 90 -4.77 -6.67 -3.57
CA ARG A 90 -3.30 -6.78 -3.48
C ARG A 90 -2.65 -5.41 -3.54
N THR A 91 -3.03 -4.59 -4.53
CA THR A 91 -2.49 -3.23 -4.70
C THR A 91 -2.80 -2.34 -3.49
N ARG A 92 -4.00 -2.46 -2.91
CA ARG A 92 -4.38 -1.74 -1.68
C ARG A 92 -3.49 -2.16 -0.50
N LEU A 93 -3.33 -3.48 -0.30
CA LEU A 93 -2.52 -4.03 0.79
C LEU A 93 -1.05 -3.66 0.65
N GLU A 94 -0.48 -3.68 -0.56
CA GLU A 94 0.91 -3.28 -0.81
C GLU A 94 1.15 -1.82 -0.45
N ARG A 95 0.22 -0.92 -0.80
CA ARG A 95 0.29 0.49 -0.40
C ARG A 95 0.23 0.66 1.11
N GLU A 96 -0.62 -0.11 1.79
CA GLU A 96 -0.74 -0.09 3.24
C GLU A 96 0.53 -0.63 3.93
N ASN A 97 1.09 -1.73 3.41
CA ASN A 97 2.34 -2.31 3.89
C ASN A 97 3.51 -1.34 3.72
N ALA A 98 3.61 -0.66 2.57
CA ALA A 98 4.64 0.35 2.32
C ALA A 98 4.55 1.52 3.31
N LYS A 99 3.33 1.99 3.63
CA LYS A 99 3.12 3.03 4.65
C LYS A 99 3.56 2.58 6.04
N LEU A 100 3.16 1.36 6.43
CA LEU A 100 3.53 0.81 7.74
C LEU A 100 5.03 0.61 7.85
N ARG A 101 5.69 0.11 6.81
CA ARG A 101 7.16 -0.02 6.77
C ARG A 101 7.83 1.34 6.93
N GLY A 102 7.39 2.36 6.19
CA GLY A 102 7.91 3.72 6.34
C GLY A 102 7.71 4.30 7.75
N ALA A 103 6.57 4.03 8.38
CA ALA A 103 6.33 4.45 9.77
C ALA A 103 7.23 3.71 10.76
N VAL A 104 7.44 2.41 10.55
CA VAL A 104 8.37 1.60 11.36
C VAL A 104 9.80 2.10 11.21
N ASP A 105 10.24 2.39 9.99
CA ASP A 105 11.60 2.91 9.72
C ASP A 105 11.80 4.28 10.39
N PHE A 106 10.81 5.18 10.27
CA PHE A 106 10.82 6.47 10.94
C PHE A 106 10.92 6.34 12.47
N LEU A 107 10.09 5.49 13.08
CA LEU A 107 10.12 5.28 14.53
C LEU A 107 11.43 4.64 15.00
N HIS A 108 12.01 3.72 14.23
CA HIS A 108 13.33 3.16 14.56
C HIS A 108 14.42 4.21 14.53
N GLU A 109 14.42 5.09 13.52
CA GLU A 109 15.35 6.20 13.44
C GLU A 109 15.17 7.15 14.63
N GLU A 110 13.93 7.51 14.95
CA GLU A 110 13.62 8.38 16.08
C GLU A 110 14.06 7.76 17.42
N LEU A 111 13.75 6.47 17.67
CA LEU A 111 14.19 5.75 18.85
C LEU A 111 15.71 5.61 18.94
N THR A 112 16.40 5.41 17.82
CA THR A 112 17.88 5.37 17.78
C THR A 112 18.47 6.72 18.19
N HIS A 113 17.89 7.82 17.73
CA HIS A 113 18.31 9.16 18.14
C HIS A 113 18.04 9.42 19.63
N TYR A 114 16.88 8.99 20.15
CA TYR A 114 16.58 9.07 21.58
C TYR A 114 17.53 8.22 22.42
N ASP A 115 17.81 6.97 22.01
CA ASP A 115 18.69 6.06 22.73
C ASP A 115 20.12 6.59 22.80
N ARG A 116 20.67 7.05 21.65
CA ARG A 116 21.98 7.73 21.62
C ARG A 116 22.02 8.86 22.62
N ARG A 117 21.01 9.74 22.60
CA ARG A 117 20.90 10.92 23.47
C ARG A 117 20.88 10.59 24.96
N ILE A 118 20.08 9.61 25.37
CA ILE A 118 19.90 9.24 26.78
C ILE A 118 21.08 8.41 27.29
N ASN A 119 21.71 7.60 26.43
CA ASN A 119 22.78 6.69 26.83
C ASN A 119 24.19 7.29 26.75
N ARG A 120 24.36 8.53 26.26
CA ARG A 120 25.67 9.20 26.19
C ARG A 120 26.36 9.13 27.55
N VAL A 121 27.58 8.63 27.54
CA VAL A 121 28.46 8.65 28.69
C VAL A 121 29.62 9.59 28.40
N PHE A 122 29.95 10.41 29.37
CA PHE A 122 31.04 11.37 29.31
C PHE A 122 32.12 10.93 30.29
N ALA A 123 33.39 11.06 29.89
CA ALA A 123 34.52 10.98 30.79
C ALA A 123 35.33 12.27 30.71
N ALA A 124 35.66 12.85 31.85
CA ALA A 124 36.59 13.98 31.94
C ALA A 124 37.90 13.51 32.59
N GLY A 125 39.02 13.80 31.93
CA GLY A 125 40.35 13.62 32.47
C GLY A 125 40.81 14.84 33.31
N PRO A 126 41.81 14.68 34.18
CA PRO A 126 42.33 15.77 35.01
C PRO A 126 42.97 16.92 34.20
N SER A 127 43.34 16.67 32.94
CA SER A 127 43.84 17.67 32.00
C SER A 127 42.75 18.55 31.38
N GLY A 128 41.47 18.25 31.65
CA GLY A 128 40.32 18.95 31.07
C GLY A 128 39.76 18.35 29.78
N ASP A 129 40.37 17.28 29.26
CA ASP A 129 39.87 16.58 28.07
C ASP A 129 38.56 15.84 28.37
N VAL A 130 37.59 15.94 27.45
CA VAL A 130 36.29 15.27 27.56
C VAL A 130 36.12 14.26 26.43
N LEU A 131 35.94 12.99 26.81
CA LEU A 131 35.52 11.93 25.91
C LEU A 131 34.02 11.71 25.99
N MET A 132 33.42 11.34 24.87
CA MET A 132 32.00 11.06 24.74
C MET A 132 31.82 9.76 23.95
N ALA A 133 30.91 8.92 24.42
CA ALA A 133 30.45 7.77 23.64
C ALA A 133 28.96 7.48 23.89
N ASP A 134 28.31 6.81 22.95
CA ASP A 134 26.90 6.43 23.05
C ASP A 134 26.66 5.27 24.02
N ARG A 135 27.72 4.48 24.34
CA ARG A 135 27.70 3.39 25.32
C ARG A 135 28.94 3.42 26.20
N PHE A 136 28.84 2.86 27.41
CA PHE A 136 29.94 2.83 28.36
C PHE A 136 31.13 1.98 27.87
N GLU A 137 30.85 0.89 27.15
CA GLU A 137 31.87 0.02 26.55
C GLU A 137 32.72 0.77 25.53
N ASP A 138 32.09 1.57 24.68
CA ASP A 138 32.75 2.40 23.67
C ASP A 138 33.64 3.46 24.35
N LEU A 139 33.16 4.05 25.47
CA LEU A 139 33.95 4.99 26.29
C LEU A 139 35.18 4.33 26.94
N ARG A 140 35.04 3.10 27.46
CA ARG A 140 36.16 2.36 28.06
C ARG A 140 37.27 2.06 27.05
N LEU A 141 36.89 1.72 25.82
CA LEU A 141 37.86 1.50 24.75
C LEU A 141 38.61 2.80 24.42
N ALA A 142 37.88 3.90 24.23
CA ALA A 142 38.45 5.21 23.95
C ALA A 142 39.39 5.71 25.06
N LEU A 143 39.02 5.53 26.33
CA LEU A 143 39.86 5.88 27.48
C LEU A 143 41.16 5.07 27.50
N ARG A 144 41.10 3.76 27.21
CA ARG A 144 42.30 2.91 27.15
C ARG A 144 43.25 3.35 26.04
N GLU A 145 42.72 3.69 24.87
CA GLU A 145 43.51 4.21 23.76
C GLU A 145 44.12 5.59 24.06
N GLN A 146 43.41 6.46 24.79
CA GLN A 146 43.95 7.75 25.22
C GLN A 146 45.09 7.58 26.23
N VAL A 147 44.89 6.78 27.27
CA VAL A 147 45.93 6.48 28.28
C VAL A 147 47.16 5.82 27.64
N ALA A 148 46.97 4.96 26.63
CA ALA A 148 48.08 4.35 25.89
C ALA A 148 48.85 5.37 25.03
N ARG A 149 48.19 6.42 24.53
CA ARG A 149 48.81 7.53 23.78
C ARG A 149 49.57 8.50 24.70
N GLU A 150 49.09 8.73 25.91
CA GLU A 150 49.64 9.70 26.89
C GLU A 150 50.82 9.17 27.72
N ARG A 151 51.54 8.13 27.24
CA ARG A 151 52.68 7.44 27.90
C ARG A 151 53.32 8.21 29.07
N GLY A 152 52.91 7.86 30.30
CA GLY A 152 53.71 8.11 31.51
C GLY A 152 53.11 9.02 32.60
N SER A 153 51.86 9.47 32.51
CA SER A 153 51.28 10.31 33.55
C SER A 153 50.50 9.48 34.60
N ALA A 154 50.83 9.71 35.87
CA ALA A 154 50.45 8.89 37.02
C ALA A 154 48.95 9.04 37.35
N GLY A 155 48.31 7.91 37.68
CA GLY A 155 47.04 7.82 38.41
C GLY A 155 46.03 8.93 38.13
N HIS A 156 45.40 8.92 36.96
CA HIS A 156 44.36 9.88 36.62
C HIS A 156 43.00 9.40 37.13
N ASP A 157 42.43 10.14 38.07
CA ASP A 157 41.03 10.01 38.45
C ASP A 157 40.16 10.45 37.27
N VAL A 158 39.47 9.49 36.65
CA VAL A 158 38.53 9.77 35.55
C VAL A 158 37.13 9.86 36.12
N VAL A 159 36.49 11.02 35.92
CA VAL A 159 35.09 11.18 36.31
C VAL A 159 34.21 10.72 35.15
N VAL A 160 33.46 9.64 35.36
CA VAL A 160 32.47 9.14 34.42
C VAL A 160 31.09 9.66 34.82
N TRP A 161 30.40 10.30 33.89
CA TRP A 161 29.05 10.81 34.11
C TRP A 161 28.09 10.36 33.02
N ARG A 162 26.87 9.99 33.44
CA ARG A 162 25.77 9.62 32.55
C ARG A 162 24.56 10.51 32.86
N PRO A 163 24.14 11.42 31.96
CA PRO A 163 22.98 12.26 32.17
C PRO A 163 21.74 11.38 32.29
N ARG A 164 21.00 11.49 33.41
CA ARG A 164 19.73 10.77 33.59
C ARG A 164 18.53 11.48 32.94
N TYR A 165 18.71 12.74 32.54
CA TYR A 165 17.68 13.56 31.91
C TYR A 165 18.32 14.47 30.87
N LEU A 166 17.88 14.37 29.61
CA LEU A 166 18.04 15.46 28.67
C LEU A 166 16.82 16.36 28.82
N VAL A 167 17.01 17.55 29.38
CA VAL A 167 16.00 18.61 29.28
C VAL A 167 15.83 18.89 27.78
N PRO A 168 14.60 18.82 27.22
CA PRO A 168 14.38 19.18 25.83
C PRO A 168 14.85 20.63 25.61
N GLN A 169 15.69 20.87 24.60
CA GLN A 169 16.18 22.23 24.29
C GLN A 169 15.10 23.16 23.71
N ASN A 170 13.83 22.76 23.72
CA ASN A 170 12.70 23.52 23.17
C ASN A 170 11.97 24.36 24.24
N LEU A 171 12.65 24.65 25.35
CA LEU A 171 12.12 25.43 26.47
C LEU A 171 13.02 26.65 26.68
N PHE A 172 13.20 27.50 25.65
CA PHE A 172 13.47 28.94 25.74
C PHE A 172 13.16 29.58 24.38
#